data_AF-C1BEB4-F1
#
_entry.id   AF-C1BEB4-F1
#
_cell.length_a   1.000
_cell.length_b   1.000
_cell.length_c   1.000
_cell.angle_alpha   90.00
_cell.angle_beta   90.00
_cell.angle_gamma   90.00
#
_symmetry.space_group_name_H-M   'P 1'
#
loop_
_entity.id
_entity.type
_entity.pdbx_description
1 polymer ?
#
loop_
_entity_poly.entity_id
_entity_poly.type
_entity_poly.pdbx_seq_one_letter_code
_entity_poly.pdbx_strand_id
1 'polypeptide(L)'
;MSSGVGAGNNPDCSAYVFAVARALNAETIRRWDEVSFDAVIVVSKQFRYYGGRRILLAWNRYFGWSLGIEGQCPDRVLIICGLGLGRQPQPECIADRTDEVIADLLHLECRSPDRFPVPIVIHRRGAGPADPRPPCR
;
A
#
# COMPACT_ATOMS: atom_id res chain seq x y z
N MET A 1 19.30 2.56 -33.74
CA MET A 1 19.43 2.40 -32.27
C MET A 1 18.09 2.77 -31.66
N SER A 2 17.28 1.78 -31.31
CA SER A 2 15.97 1.97 -30.69
C SER A 2 16.16 2.19 -29.19
N SER A 3 16.01 3.43 -28.74
CA SER A 3 15.90 3.73 -27.30
C SER A 3 14.42 3.78 -26.97
N GLY A 4 13.95 2.76 -26.24
CA GLY A 4 12.57 2.57 -25.86
C GLY A 4 12.04 3.74 -25.03
N VAL A 5 10.83 4.16 -25.39
CA VAL A 5 9.96 5.09 -24.66
C VAL A 5 9.98 4.76 -23.17
N GLY A 6 10.56 5.65 -22.37
CA GLY A 6 10.43 5.61 -20.91
C GLY A 6 8.97 5.83 -20.54
N ALA A 7 8.33 4.78 -20.04
CA ALA A 7 6.96 4.81 -19.55
C ALA A 7 6.83 5.84 -18.41
N GLY A 8 6.12 6.93 -18.69
CA GLY A 8 5.12 7.49 -17.79
C GLY A 8 5.53 7.88 -16.37
N ASN A 9 6.61 8.65 -16.20
CA ASN A 9 6.80 9.38 -14.95
C ASN A 9 5.78 10.54 -14.89
N ASN A 10 4.51 10.23 -14.59
CA ASN A 10 3.44 11.23 -14.56
C ASN A 10 3.62 12.11 -13.30
N PRO A 11 4.05 13.38 -13.43
CA PRO A 11 4.33 14.24 -12.29
C PRO A 11 3.08 14.47 -11.43
N ASP A 12 1.89 14.44 -12.04
CA ASP A 12 0.62 14.65 -11.36
C ASP A 12 0.28 13.52 -10.39
N CYS A 13 0.58 12.27 -10.76
CA CYS A 13 0.41 11.11 -9.88
C CYS A 13 1.35 11.19 -8.67
N SER A 14 2.59 11.64 -8.87
CA SER A 14 3.55 11.77 -7.78
C SER A 14 3.10 12.86 -6.80
N ALA A 15 2.74 14.06 -7.30
CA ALA A 15 2.27 15.16 -6.46
C ALA A 15 1.03 14.78 -5.66
N TYR A 16 0.09 14.05 -6.27
CA TYR A 16 -1.10 13.55 -5.60
C TYR A 16 -0.76 12.59 -4.45
N VAL A 17 0.07 11.58 -4.70
CA VAL A 17 0.49 10.60 -3.66
C VAL A 17 1.21 11.31 -2.51
N PHE A 18 2.05 12.31 -2.79
CA PHE A 18 2.70 13.11 -1.75
C PHE A 18 1.69 13.91 -0.91
N ALA A 19 0.67 14.50 -1.53
CA ALA A 19 -0.39 15.21 -0.82
C ALA A 19 -1.17 14.27 0.12
N VAL A 20 -1.51 13.06 -0.35
CA VAL A 20 -2.16 12.02 0.47
C VAL A 20 -1.27 11.56 1.61
N ALA A 21 0.01 11.30 1.35
CA ALA A 21 0.96 10.90 2.38
C ALA A 21 1.09 11.97 3.48
N ARG A 22 1.08 13.25 3.09
CA ARG A 22 1.10 14.37 4.04
C ARG A 22 -0.18 14.44 4.87
N ALA A 23 -1.36 14.28 4.25
CA ALA A 23 -2.63 14.26 4.97
C ALA A 23 -2.70 13.11 6.00
N LEU A 24 -2.09 11.97 5.68
CA LEU A 24 -2.01 10.79 6.55
C LEU A 24 -0.93 10.88 7.63
N ASN A 25 -0.09 11.92 7.64
CA ASN A 25 1.15 11.97 8.43
C ASN A 25 1.99 10.68 8.27
N ALA A 26 2.13 10.24 7.02
CA ALA A 26 2.76 8.95 6.69
C ALA A 26 4.26 8.93 7.04
N GLU A 27 4.76 7.75 7.41
CA GLU A 27 6.19 7.52 7.67
C GLU A 27 7.00 7.43 6.37
N THR A 28 6.44 6.78 5.36
CA THR A 28 7.20 6.46 4.13
C THR A 28 6.27 6.29 2.95
N ILE A 29 6.73 6.72 1.78
CA ILE A 29 6.12 6.42 0.48
C ILE A 29 7.05 5.48 -0.28
N ARG A 30 6.51 4.38 -0.80
CA ARG A 30 7.24 3.39 -1.61
C ARG A 30 6.61 3.31 -2.99
N ARG A 31 7.45 3.39 -4.02
CA ARG A 31 7.05 2.91 -5.35
C ARG A 31 6.94 1.39 -5.32
N TRP A 32 5.90 0.87 -5.96
CA TRP A 32 5.64 -0.56 -6.00
C TRP A 32 6.03 -1.16 -7.35
N ASP A 33 5.09 -1.57 -8.20
CA ASP A 33 5.39 -2.19 -9.50
C ASP A 33 4.60 -1.58 -10.66
N GLU A 34 3.79 -0.56 -10.40
CA GLU A 34 2.92 0.15 -11.37
C GLU A 34 1.85 -0.71 -12.05
N VAL A 35 1.84 -2.03 -11.77
CA VAL A 35 0.85 -2.98 -12.28
C VAL A 35 -0.20 -3.26 -11.23
N SER A 36 0.26 -3.71 -10.06
CA SER A 36 -0.58 -3.98 -8.90
C SER A 36 -0.90 -2.65 -8.22
N PHE A 37 0.14 -1.88 -7.91
CA PHE A 37 0.03 -0.58 -7.26
C PHE A 37 1.03 0.40 -7.85
N ASP A 38 0.61 1.65 -8.00
CA ASP A 38 1.46 2.78 -8.35
C ASP A 38 2.28 3.22 -7.13
N ALA A 39 1.64 3.25 -5.96
CA ALA A 39 2.26 3.70 -4.72
C ALA A 39 1.74 2.93 -3.50
N VAL A 40 2.62 2.81 -2.51
CA VAL A 40 2.30 2.29 -1.18
C VAL A 40 2.75 3.31 -0.14
N ILE A 41 1.84 3.73 0.73
CA ILE A 41 2.08 4.69 1.80
C ILE A 41 2.01 3.95 3.13
N VAL A 42 3.05 4.01 3.93
CA VAL A 42 3.10 3.36 5.25
C VAL A 42 2.83 4.41 6.33
N VAL A 43 1.93 4.11 7.25
CA VAL A 43 1.60 4.97 8.41
C VAL A 43 2.17 4.39 9.69
N SER A 44 2.27 5.21 10.74
CA SER A 44 2.85 4.83 12.04
C SER A 44 1.96 3.95 12.92
N LYS A 45 0.78 3.57 12.43
CA LYS A 45 -0.19 2.72 13.14
C LYS A 45 0.03 1.25 12.82
N GLN A 46 -0.36 0.36 13.76
CA GLN A 46 -0.19 -1.08 13.67
C GLN A 46 -1.41 -1.81 14.23
N PHE A 47 -1.69 -3.01 13.72
CA PHE A 47 -2.65 -3.95 14.34
C PHE A 47 -1.88 -5.05 15.06
N ARG A 48 -2.20 -5.33 16.33
CA ARG A 48 -1.50 -6.39 17.10
C ARG A 48 -1.91 -7.78 16.63
N TYR A 49 -3.15 -7.94 16.17
CA TYR A 49 -3.73 -9.16 15.61
C TYR A 49 -2.87 -9.70 14.47
N TYR A 50 -2.34 -8.81 13.64
CA TYR A 50 -1.43 -9.19 12.56
C TYR A 50 0.04 -9.26 12.99
N GLY A 51 0.34 -9.43 14.27
CA GLY A 51 1.70 -9.51 14.79
C GLY A 51 2.43 -8.16 14.81
N GLY A 52 1.70 -7.04 14.96
CA GLY A 52 2.30 -5.70 15.04
C GLY A 52 2.79 -5.15 13.69
N ARG A 53 2.30 -5.69 12.57
CA ARG A 53 2.67 -5.19 11.24
C ARG A 53 2.10 -3.79 11.01
N ARG A 54 2.91 -2.91 10.40
CA ARG A 54 2.51 -1.54 10.08
C ARG A 54 1.40 -1.52 9.06
N ILE A 55 0.48 -0.58 9.26
CA ILE A 55 -0.62 -0.30 8.37
C ILE A 55 -0.07 0.47 7.17
N LEU A 56 -0.64 0.19 6.00
CA LEU A 56 -0.33 0.89 4.78
C LEU A 56 -1.59 1.16 3.97
N LEU A 57 -1.49 2.12 3.06
CA LEU A 57 -2.40 2.30 1.96
C LEU A 57 -1.70 1.96 0.65
N ALA A 58 -2.37 1.18 -0.18
CA ALA A 58 -1.93 0.87 -1.53
C ALA A 58 -2.84 1.58 -2.54
N TRP A 59 -2.24 2.32 -3.47
CA TRP A 59 -2.96 3.05 -4.51
C TRP A 59 -2.70 2.46 -5.87
N ASN A 60 -3.77 2.29 -6.62
CA ASN A 60 -3.74 2.03 -8.04
C ASN A 60 -4.59 3.09 -8.76
N ARG A 61 -4.04 3.78 -9.74
CA ARG A 61 -4.71 4.87 -10.46
C ARG A 61 -6.03 4.44 -11.13
N TYR A 62 -6.20 3.16 -11.43
CA TYR A 62 -7.38 2.61 -12.08
C TYR A 62 -8.47 2.17 -11.09
N PHE A 63 -8.08 1.68 -9.91
CA PHE A 63 -8.99 1.08 -8.93
C PHE A 63 -9.17 1.90 -7.65
N GLY A 64 -8.26 2.82 -7.35
CA GLY A 64 -8.27 3.66 -6.16
C GLY A 64 -7.44 3.10 -5.01
N TRP A 65 -7.90 3.38 -3.79
CA TRP A 65 -7.14 3.16 -2.56
C TRP A 65 -7.63 1.93 -1.79
N SER A 66 -6.67 1.17 -1.28
CA SER A 66 -6.91 0.01 -0.42
C SER A 66 -6.11 0.11 0.87
N LEU A 67 -6.71 -0.29 1.98
CA LEU A 67 -6.05 -0.44 3.27
C LEU A 67 -5.40 -1.83 3.35
N GLY A 68 -4.20 -1.87 3.92
CA GLY A 68 -3.48 -3.11 4.13
C GLY A 68 -2.45 -3.01 5.24
N ILE A 69 -1.57 -4.00 5.28
CA ILE A 69 -0.42 -4.07 6.17
C ILE A 69 0.81 -4.51 5.38
N GLU A 70 1.99 -4.21 5.93
CA GLU A 70 3.25 -4.70 5.38
C GLU A 70 3.29 -6.24 5.34
N GLY A 71 3.92 -6.78 4.30
CA GLY A 71 4.34 -8.18 4.29
C GLY A 71 5.54 -8.41 5.20
N GLN A 72 5.82 -9.68 5.48
CA GLN A 72 7.07 -10.08 6.15
C GLN A 72 8.30 -9.79 5.28
N CYS A 73 8.09 -9.66 3.96
CA CYS A 73 9.13 -9.37 2.99
C CYS A 73 8.76 -8.09 2.21
N PRO A 74 9.74 -7.29 1.74
CA PRO A 74 9.48 -6.03 1.04
C PRO A 74 8.77 -6.18 -0.31
N ASP A 75 8.76 -7.38 -0.89
CA ASP A 75 8.07 -7.75 -2.12
C ASP A 75 6.60 -8.11 -1.91
N ARG A 76 6.08 -8.02 -0.67
CA ARG A 76 4.70 -8.39 -0.34
C ARG A 76 3.98 -7.30 0.44
N VAL A 77 2.72 -7.09 0.08
CA VAL A 77 1.74 -6.37 0.90
C VAL A 77 0.52 -7.25 1.12
N LEU A 78 -0.19 -7.03 2.21
CA LEU A 78 -1.42 -7.75 2.52
C LEU A 78 -2.57 -6.76 2.56
N ILE A 79 -3.53 -6.92 1.66
CA ILE A 79 -4.67 -6.01 1.51
C ILE A 79 -5.85 -6.52 2.32
N ILE A 80 -6.41 -5.64 3.15
CA ILE A 80 -7.55 -5.94 4.02
C ILE A 80 -8.86 -5.58 3.31
N CYS A 81 -8.96 -4.34 2.82
CA CYS A 81 -10.18 -3.85 2.16
C CYS A 81 -9.89 -2.64 1.26
N GLY A 82 -10.82 -2.35 0.34
CA GLY A 82 -10.83 -1.10 -0.42
C GLY A 82 -11.48 0.03 0.38
N LEU A 83 -11.03 1.27 0.18
CA LEU A 83 -11.61 2.45 0.86
C LEU A 83 -12.93 2.92 0.24
N GLY A 84 -13.21 2.55 -1.01
CA GLY A 84 -14.47 2.87 -1.69
C GLY A 84 -14.66 4.33 -2.10
N LEU A 85 -13.59 5.14 -2.09
CA LEU A 85 -13.62 6.58 -2.40
C LEU A 85 -13.41 6.91 -3.89
N GLY A 86 -13.29 5.89 -4.75
CA GLY A 86 -12.89 6.06 -6.14
C GLY A 86 -11.37 6.25 -6.32
N ARG A 87 -10.99 6.74 -7.50
CA ARG A 87 -9.59 6.72 -7.99
C ARG A 87 -8.72 7.80 -7.37
N GLN A 88 -9.21 9.03 -7.35
CA GLN A 88 -8.44 10.21 -6.96
C GLN A 88 -9.30 11.21 -6.15
N PRO A 89 -9.86 10.80 -4.99
CA PRO A 89 -10.55 11.71 -4.09
C PRO A 89 -9.59 12.75 -3.49
N GLN A 90 -10.14 13.76 -2.81
CA GLN A 90 -9.33 14.73 -2.06
C GLN A 90 -8.48 14.03 -0.99
N PRO A 91 -7.20 14.44 -0.79
CA PRO A 91 -6.30 13.82 0.19
C PRO A 91 -6.88 13.71 1.60
N GLU A 92 -7.59 14.74 2.05
CA GLU A 92 -8.20 14.83 3.37
C GLU A 92 -9.28 13.76 3.55
N CYS A 93 -10.12 13.55 2.54
CA CYS A 93 -11.12 12.48 2.56
C CYS A 93 -10.50 11.08 2.67
N ILE A 94 -9.31 10.86 2.10
CA ILE A 94 -8.59 9.59 2.25
C ILE A 94 -8.10 9.44 3.69
N ALA A 95 -7.57 10.51 4.28
CA ALA A 95 -7.10 10.49 5.66
C ALA A 95 -8.24 10.18 6.63
N ASP A 96 -9.35 10.93 6.53
CA ASP A 96 -10.53 10.73 7.38
C ASP A 96 -11.07 9.30 7.25
N ARG A 97 -11.27 8.84 6.01
CA ARG A 97 -11.78 7.48 5.78
C ARG A 97 -10.83 6.39 6.26
N THR A 98 -9.52 6.62 6.12
CA THR A 98 -8.50 5.69 6.64
C THR A 98 -8.61 5.60 8.16
N ASP A 99 -8.71 6.74 8.84
CA ASP A 99 -8.79 6.78 10.29
C ASP A 99 -10.07 6.12 10.81
N GLU A 100 -11.21 6.32 10.14
CA GLU A 100 -12.46 5.61 10.43
C GLU A 100 -12.28 4.09 10.33
N VAL A 101 -11.76 3.59 9.21
CA VAL A 101 -11.61 2.14 8.99
C VAL A 101 -10.59 1.53 9.96
N ILE A 102 -9.49 2.24 10.26
CA ILE A 102 -8.52 1.79 11.26
C ILE A 102 -9.17 1.73 12.64
N ALA A 103 -9.95 2.74 13.03
CA ALA A 103 -10.64 2.75 14.31
C ALA A 103 -11.64 1.59 14.43
N ASP A 104 -12.43 1.34 13.38
CA ASP A 104 -13.37 0.21 13.32
C ASP A 104 -12.64 -1.14 13.47
N LEU A 105 -11.51 -1.31 12.79
CA LEU A 105 -10.70 -2.51 12.92
C LEU A 105 -10.08 -2.63 14.31
N LEU A 106 -9.47 -1.59 14.87
CA LEU A 106 -8.91 -1.64 16.23
C LEU A 106 -9.98 -1.98 17.29
N HIS A 107 -11.22 -1.51 17.08
CA HIS A 107 -12.35 -1.87 17.92
C HIS A 107 -12.75 -3.34 17.77
N LEU A 108 -12.76 -3.84 16.52
CA LEU A 108 -13.04 -5.24 16.21
C LEU A 108 -11.98 -6.18 16.81
N GLU A 109 -10.71 -5.79 16.72
CA GLU A 109 -9.58 -6.50 17.32
C GLU A 109 -9.77 -6.70 18.83
N CYS A 110 -10.28 -5.69 19.53
CA CYS A 110 -10.53 -5.78 20.97
C CYS A 110 -11.77 -6.62 21.32
N ARG A 111 -12.84 -6.56 20.51
CA ARG A 111 -14.15 -7.14 20.87
C ARG A 111 -14.44 -8.51 20.28
N SER A 112 -13.94 -8.80 19.08
CA SER A 112 -14.26 -10.05 18.36
C SER A 112 -13.13 -10.42 17.40
N PRO A 113 -11.98 -10.90 17.92
CA PRO A 113 -10.82 -11.28 17.11
C PRO A 113 -11.15 -12.32 16.01
N ASP A 114 -12.12 -13.20 16.25
CA ASP A 114 -12.52 -14.23 15.29
C ASP A 114 -13.19 -13.67 14.03
N ARG A 115 -13.62 -12.41 14.07
CA ARG A 115 -14.24 -11.72 12.93
C ARG A 115 -13.25 -10.80 12.21
N PHE A 116 -11.99 -10.78 12.64
CA PHE A 116 -10.99 -9.94 12.01
C PHE A 116 -10.75 -10.41 10.57
N PRO A 117 -10.64 -9.48 9.60
CA PRO A 117 -10.60 -9.84 8.20
C PRO A 117 -9.34 -10.66 7.87
N VAL A 118 -9.47 -11.64 6.97
CA VAL A 118 -8.31 -12.35 6.43
C VAL A 118 -7.80 -11.56 5.22
N PRO A 119 -6.58 -11.01 5.26
CA PRO A 119 -6.09 -10.18 4.18
C PRO A 119 -5.61 -11.01 2.99
N ILE A 120 -5.63 -10.39 1.81
CA ILE A 120 -5.19 -10.97 0.54
C ILE A 120 -3.72 -10.59 0.31
N VAL A 121 -2.87 -11.58 0.05
CA VAL A 121 -1.45 -11.34 -0.24
C VAL A 121 -1.28 -10.89 -1.68
N ILE A 122 -0.60 -9.76 -1.88
CA ILE A 122 -0.22 -9.24 -3.20
C ILE A 122 1.30 -9.21 -3.31
N HIS A 123 1.81 -9.87 -4.35
CA HIS A 123 3.22 -9.93 -4.67
C HIS A 123 3.61 -8.80 -5.62
N ARG A 124 4.74 -8.17 -5.36
CA ARG A 124 5.37 -7.24 -6.28
C ARG A 124 5.78 -8.00 -7.54
N ARG A 125 5.33 -7.55 -8.70
CA ARG A 125 5.79 -8.09 -9.98
C ARG A 125 7.26 -7.73 -10.20
N GLY A 126 8.03 -8.66 -10.75
CA GLY A 126 9.46 -8.49 -11.03
C GLY A 126 10.40 -8.79 -9.86
N ALA A 127 9.88 -9.09 -8.67
CA ALA A 127 10.65 -9.70 -7.59
C ALA A 127 10.78 -11.22 -7.84
N GLY A 128 11.47 -11.60 -8.93
CA GLY A 128 11.97 -12.97 -9.05
C GLY A 128 12.99 -13.25 -7.95
N PRO A 129 13.29 -14.53 -7.62
CA PRO A 129 14.41 -14.83 -6.75
C PRO A 129 15.64 -14.12 -7.31
N ALA A 130 16.37 -13.38 -6.46
CA ALA A 130 17.66 -12.82 -6.83
C ALA A 130 18.49 -13.97 -7.42
N ASP A 131 18.80 -13.89 -8.70
CA ASP A 131 19.52 -14.92 -9.45
C ASP A 131 20.85 -15.21 -8.72
N PRO A 132 21.03 -16.39 -8.08
CA PRO A 132 22.26 -16.70 -7.39
C PRO A 132 23.28 -17.17 -8.43
N ARG A 133 23.67 -16.30 -9.37
CA ARG A 133 24.81 -16.61 -10.23
C ARG A 133 26.09 -16.28 -9.46
N PRO A 134 26.96 -17.26 -9.19
CA PRO A 134 28.29 -16.94 -8.70
C PRO A 134 29.02 -16.11 -9.77
N PRO A 135 29.90 -15.18 -9.36
CA PRO A 135 30.73 -14.44 -10.30
C PRO A 135 31.54 -15.46 -11.10
N CYS A 136 31.36 -15.44 -12.43
CA CYS A 136 32.23 -16.18 -13.33
C CYS A 136 33.66 -15.66 -13.12
N ARG A 137 34.56 -16.56 -12.72
CA ARG A 137 36.00 -16.31 -12.69
C ARG A 137 36.55 -16.30 -14.11
#